data_AF-A0A2S3YTH3-F1
#
_entry.id   AF-A0A2S3YTH3-F1
#
_cell.length_a   1.000
_cell.length_b   1.000
_cell.length_c   1.000
_cell.angle_alpha   90.00
_cell.angle_beta   90.00
_cell.angle_gamma   90.00
#
_symmetry.space_group_name_H-M   'P 1'
#
loop_
_entity.id
_entity.type
_entity.pdbx_description
1 polymer ?
#
loop_
_entity_poly.entity_id
_entity_poly.type
_entity_poly.pdbx_seq_one_letter_code
_entity_poly.pdbx_strand_id
1 'polypeptide(L)'
;MSGEAAPNMRQTLSEAVDQSVRRALETLEERYGSALSEAKRDLLLAHYVYGLAAVLLASEAGARQLEAIESHLKEVIPAERAATALQAVPEEGDAWLMSTLDSIEAIGGKHGHALLAHGAAASHLKPFLNRNTSVAGPAEPAAIESRAVEEILTR
;
A
#
# COMPACT_ATOMS: atom_id res chain seq x y z
N MET A 1 -0.02 -23.50 33.71
CA MET A 1 0.69 -23.63 32.41
C MET A 1 -0.01 -22.77 31.37
N SER A 2 0.16 -21.45 31.43
CA SER A 2 -0.64 -20.49 30.64
C SER A 2 0.22 -19.37 30.04
N GLY A 3 1.32 -19.74 29.37
CA GLY A 3 2.25 -18.79 28.75
C GLY A 3 2.47 -18.97 27.24
N GLU A 4 2.09 -20.11 26.65
CA GLU A 4 2.44 -20.46 25.26
C GLU A 4 1.38 -20.08 24.20
N ALA A 5 0.12 -19.89 24.58
CA ALA A 5 -0.94 -19.60 23.60
C ALA A 5 -0.88 -18.17 23.02
N ALA A 6 -0.47 -17.19 23.84
CA ALA A 6 -0.38 -15.78 23.44
C ALA A 6 0.76 -15.46 22.44
N PRO A 7 2.00 -15.97 22.57
CA PRO A 7 3.06 -15.71 21.60
C PRO A 7 2.75 -16.32 20.22
N ASN A 8 2.15 -17.52 20.18
CA ASN A 8 1.78 -18.17 18.93
C ASN A 8 0.70 -17.36 18.17
N MET A 9 -0.31 -16.82 18.86
CA MET A 9 -1.33 -15.99 18.22
C MET A 9 -0.78 -14.67 17.66
N ARG A 10 0.17 -14.04 18.36
CA ARG A 10 0.83 -12.82 17.88
C ARG A 10 1.70 -13.10 16.65
N GLN A 11 2.45 -14.19 16.67
CA GLN A 11 3.25 -14.64 15.54
C GLN A 11 2.37 -14.91 14.31
N THR A 12 1.28 -15.65 14.49
CA THR A 12 0.31 -15.93 13.42
C THR A 12 -0.36 -14.67 12.87
N LEU A 13 -0.63 -13.67 13.71
CA LEU A 13 -1.17 -12.39 13.25
C LEU A 13 -0.15 -11.59 12.44
N SER A 14 1.12 -11.53 12.89
CA SER A 14 2.20 -10.88 12.15
C SER A 14 2.38 -11.50 10.77
N GLU A 15 2.46 -12.83 10.69
CA GLU A 15 2.57 -13.55 9.42
C GLU A 15 1.37 -13.28 8.49
N ALA A 16 0.17 -13.18 9.06
CA ALA A 16 -1.03 -12.85 8.30
C ALA A 16 -1.01 -11.40 7.76
N VAL A 17 -0.44 -10.47 8.53
CA VAL A 17 -0.18 -9.10 8.07
C VAL A 17 0.84 -9.12 6.94
N ASP A 18 2.00 -9.76 7.11
CA ASP A 18 3.05 -9.84 6.09
C ASP A 18 2.52 -10.44 4.78
N GLN A 19 1.73 -11.49 4.88
CA GLN A 19 1.07 -12.10 3.73
C GLN A 19 0.09 -11.15 3.05
N SER A 20 -0.63 -10.35 3.83
CA SER A 20 -1.58 -9.34 3.34
C SER A 20 -0.85 -8.20 2.62
N VAL A 21 0.26 -7.72 3.17
CA VAL A 21 1.11 -6.67 2.57
C VAL A 21 1.73 -7.17 1.26
N ARG A 22 2.25 -8.41 1.22
CA ARG A 22 2.80 -9.00 -0.01
C ARG A 22 1.76 -9.07 -1.14
N ARG A 23 0.55 -9.53 -0.84
CA ARG A 23 -0.55 -9.59 -1.81
C ARG A 23 -0.97 -8.21 -2.30
N ALA A 24 -0.93 -7.21 -1.41
CA ALA A 24 -1.21 -5.83 -1.79
C ALA A 24 -0.16 -5.32 -2.79
N LEU A 25 1.13 -5.56 -2.54
CA LEU A 25 2.20 -5.21 -3.47
C LEU A 25 2.02 -5.89 -4.83
N GLU A 26 1.82 -7.21 -4.85
CA GLU A 26 1.57 -7.98 -6.08
C GLU A 26 0.40 -7.38 -6.88
N THR A 27 -0.70 -7.03 -6.19
CA THR A 27 -1.87 -6.42 -6.84
C THR A 27 -1.57 -5.03 -7.40
N LEU A 28 -0.76 -4.23 -6.69
CA LEU A 28 -0.36 -2.90 -7.17
C LEU A 28 0.54 -3.01 -8.41
N GLU A 29 1.44 -3.99 -8.44
CA GLU A 29 2.30 -4.28 -9.58
C GLU A 29 1.50 -4.79 -10.78
N GLU A 30 0.56 -5.71 -10.58
CA GLU A 30 -0.32 -6.22 -11.63
C GLU A 30 -1.18 -5.11 -12.26
N ARG A 31 -1.71 -4.19 -11.44
CA ARG A 31 -2.61 -3.15 -11.93
C ARG A 31 -1.91 -1.92 -12.48
N TYR A 32 -0.76 -1.57 -11.92
CA TYR A 32 -0.13 -0.29 -12.17
C TYR A 32 1.37 -0.39 -12.52
N GLY A 33 1.90 -1.58 -12.77
CA GLY A 33 3.34 -1.85 -12.89
C GLY A 33 4.11 -0.92 -13.85
N SER A 34 3.64 -0.72 -15.07
CA SER A 34 4.24 0.25 -16.01
C SER A 34 3.56 1.62 -15.99
N ALA A 35 2.33 1.69 -15.46
CA ALA A 35 1.49 2.89 -15.49
C ALA A 35 1.85 3.90 -14.39
N LEU A 36 2.43 3.43 -13.28
CA LEU A 36 2.90 4.27 -12.18
C LEU A 36 4.42 4.17 -12.03
N SER A 37 5.03 5.19 -11.44
CA SER A 37 6.39 5.08 -10.96
C SER A 37 6.46 4.14 -9.75
N GLU A 38 7.63 3.56 -9.51
CA GLU A 38 7.88 2.73 -8.34
C GLU A 38 7.59 3.50 -7.03
N ALA A 39 8.03 4.76 -6.94
CA ALA A 39 7.77 5.61 -5.78
C ALA A 39 6.27 5.81 -5.48
N LYS A 40 5.43 5.97 -6.52
CA LYS A 40 3.98 6.08 -6.32
C LYS A 40 3.38 4.75 -5.85
N ARG A 41 3.84 3.61 -6.37
CA ARG A 41 3.40 2.30 -5.88
C ARG A 41 3.80 2.05 -4.42
N ASP A 42 5.02 2.43 -4.05
CA ASP A 42 5.49 2.27 -2.67
C ASP A 42 4.71 3.15 -1.69
N LEU A 43 4.39 4.38 -2.10
CA LEU A 43 3.53 5.27 -1.32
C LEU A 43 2.11 4.69 -1.14
N LEU A 44 1.52 4.14 -2.20
CA LEU A 44 0.23 3.44 -2.11
C LEU A 44 0.31 2.24 -1.14
N LEU A 45 1.38 1.45 -1.22
CA LEU A 45 1.60 0.34 -0.31
C LEU A 45 1.76 0.83 1.14
N ALA A 46 2.49 1.92 1.38
CA ALA A 46 2.64 2.50 2.71
C ALA A 46 1.29 2.92 3.33
N HIS A 47 0.41 3.54 2.55
CA HIS A 47 -0.95 3.89 3.02
C HIS A 47 -1.81 2.65 3.30
N TYR A 48 -1.64 1.57 2.53
CA TYR A 48 -2.30 0.30 2.84
C TYR A 48 -1.88 -0.24 4.21
N VAL A 49 -0.57 -0.27 4.47
CA VAL A 49 -0.01 -0.74 5.75
C VAL A 49 -0.40 0.19 6.89
N TYR A 50 -0.45 1.49 6.66
CA TYR A 50 -0.97 2.46 7.62
C TYR A 50 -2.43 2.14 8.00
N GLY A 51 -3.30 1.88 7.04
CA GLY A 51 -4.69 1.49 7.30
C GLY A 51 -4.81 0.20 8.13
N LEU A 52 -3.96 -0.80 7.85
CA LEU A 52 -3.87 -2.03 8.68
C LEU A 52 -3.46 -1.69 10.12
N ALA A 53 -2.38 -0.94 10.29
CA ALA A 53 -1.81 -0.57 11.58
C ALA A 53 -2.76 0.29 12.42
N ALA A 54 -3.51 1.20 11.79
CA ALA A 54 -4.50 2.04 12.46
C ALA A 54 -5.58 1.21 13.20
N VAL A 55 -5.88 0.01 12.69
CA VAL A 55 -6.82 -0.92 13.32
C VAL A 55 -6.13 -1.86 14.29
N LEU A 56 -5.05 -2.52 13.85
CA LEU A 56 -4.37 -3.57 14.63
C LEU A 56 -3.63 -3.02 15.85
N LEU A 57 -3.14 -1.78 15.75
CA LEU A 57 -2.31 -1.12 16.75
C LEU A 57 -2.99 0.14 17.29
N ALA A 58 -4.32 0.22 17.24
CA ALA A 58 -5.09 1.41 17.64
C ALA A 58 -4.81 1.91 19.07
N SER A 59 -4.34 1.02 19.96
CA SER A 59 -4.00 1.34 21.35
C SER A 59 -2.51 1.63 21.58
N GLU A 60 -1.67 1.47 20.55
CA GLU A 60 -0.23 1.73 20.64
C GLU A 60 0.09 3.20 20.36
N ALA A 61 1.22 3.66 20.87
CA ALA A 61 1.72 5.00 20.57
C ALA A 61 2.12 5.13 19.09
N GLY A 62 1.95 6.33 18.52
CA GLY A 62 2.25 6.59 17.10
C GLY A 62 3.67 6.21 16.66
N ALA A 63 4.67 6.35 17.54
CA ALA A 63 6.04 5.91 17.25
C ALA A 63 6.13 4.38 17.02
N ARG A 64 5.44 3.59 17.85
CA ARG A 64 5.38 2.13 17.67
C ARG A 64 4.58 1.71 16.45
N GLN A 65 3.52 2.45 16.12
CA GLN A 65 2.77 2.22 14.89
C GLN A 65 3.68 2.43 13.68
N LEU A 66 4.45 3.51 13.66
CA LEU A 66 5.41 3.80 12.59
C LEU A 66 6.50 2.73 12.47
N GLU A 67 7.09 2.31 13.60
CA GLU A 67 8.08 1.22 13.64
C GLU A 67 7.51 -0.07 13.04
N ALA A 68 6.27 -0.43 13.40
CA ALA A 68 5.61 -1.62 12.89
C ALA A 68 5.32 -1.51 11.38
N ILE A 69 4.82 -0.37 10.93
CA ILE A 69 4.58 -0.09 9.50
C ILE A 69 5.88 -0.25 8.72
N GLU A 70 6.96 0.39 9.19
CA GLU A 70 8.27 0.30 8.55
C GLU A 70 8.79 -1.13 8.49
N SER A 71 8.62 -1.90 9.56
CA SER A 71 9.03 -3.31 9.62
C SER A 71 8.29 -4.15 8.58
N HIS A 72 6.96 -4.03 8.49
CA HIS A 72 6.16 -4.77 7.51
C HIS A 72 6.44 -4.37 6.06
N LEU A 73 6.78 -3.10 5.80
CA LEU A 73 7.21 -2.67 4.46
C LEU A 73 8.56 -3.30 4.07
N LYS A 74 9.52 -3.36 5.01
CA LYS A 74 10.86 -3.93 4.77
C LYS A 74 10.84 -5.43 4.42
N GLU A 75 9.78 -6.15 4.78
CA GLU A 75 9.61 -7.57 4.43
C GLU A 75 9.26 -7.79 2.94
N VAL A 76 8.83 -6.74 2.24
CA VAL A 76 8.37 -6.84 0.85
C VAL A 76 9.08 -5.91 -0.13
N ILE A 77 9.65 -4.79 0.35
CA ILE A 77 10.42 -3.85 -0.46
C ILE A 77 11.76 -3.50 0.21
N PRO A 78 12.79 -3.08 -0.56
CA PRO A 78 14.06 -2.61 0.00
C PRO A 78 13.88 -1.54 1.08
N ALA A 79 14.75 -1.54 2.09
CA ALA A 79 14.64 -0.65 3.26
C ALA A 79 14.66 0.83 2.88
N GLU A 80 15.46 1.19 1.89
CA GLU A 80 15.61 2.53 1.34
C GLU A 80 14.30 2.99 0.67
N ARG A 81 13.61 2.08 -0.02
CA ARG A 81 12.29 2.34 -0.63
C ARG A 81 11.22 2.49 0.43
N ALA A 82 11.21 1.64 1.45
CA ALA A 82 10.30 1.77 2.59
C ALA A 82 10.47 3.12 3.30
N ALA A 83 11.71 3.51 3.62
CA ALA A 83 12.00 4.81 4.25
C ALA A 83 11.56 5.99 3.37
N THR A 84 11.83 5.91 2.07
CA THR A 84 11.41 6.95 1.11
C THR A 84 9.89 7.07 1.03
N ALA A 85 9.18 5.94 0.97
CA ALA A 85 7.71 5.92 0.91
C ALA A 85 7.06 6.53 2.17
N LEU A 86 7.63 6.26 3.35
CA LEU A 86 7.13 6.82 4.62
C LEU A 86 7.38 8.32 4.77
N GLN A 87 8.33 8.87 4.02
CA GLN A 87 8.64 10.31 4.01
C GLN A 87 7.99 11.04 2.82
N ALA A 88 7.44 10.30 1.86
CA ALA A 88 6.90 10.87 0.65
C ALA A 88 5.63 11.66 0.93
N VAL A 89 5.54 12.85 0.32
CA VAL A 89 4.35 13.69 0.32
C VAL A 89 3.85 13.77 -1.12
N PRO A 90 2.57 13.47 -1.39
CA PRO A 90 1.99 13.63 -2.72
C PRO A 90 2.20 15.05 -3.24
N GLU A 91 2.53 15.17 -4.53
CA GLU A 91 2.63 16.49 -5.17
C GLU A 91 1.30 17.23 -5.10
N GLU A 92 1.36 18.53 -4.84
CA GLU A 92 0.19 19.38 -4.80
C GLU A 92 -0.47 19.40 -6.18
N GLY A 93 -1.74 18.96 -6.25
CA GLY A 93 -2.51 18.88 -7.48
C GLY A 93 -2.69 17.47 -8.07
N ASP A 94 -2.02 16.44 -7.55
CA ASP A 94 -2.29 15.04 -7.94
C ASP A 94 -3.54 14.50 -7.23
N ALA A 95 -4.71 15.00 -7.63
CA ALA A 95 -6.00 14.66 -7.04
C ALA A 95 -6.34 13.16 -7.16
N TRP A 96 -5.87 12.51 -8.23
CA TRP A 96 -6.05 11.07 -8.41
C TRP A 96 -5.26 10.30 -7.36
N LEU A 97 -3.99 10.64 -7.16
CA LEU A 97 -3.14 9.98 -6.16
C LEU A 97 -3.73 10.17 -4.77
N MET A 98 -4.10 11.40 -4.39
CA MET A 98 -4.74 11.70 -3.11
C MET A 98 -5.99 10.84 -2.87
N SER A 99 -6.94 10.80 -3.82
CA SER A 99 -8.15 9.98 -3.69
C SER A 99 -7.87 8.48 -3.64
N THR A 100 -6.81 8.03 -4.33
CA THR A 100 -6.40 6.63 -4.34
C THR A 100 -5.75 6.24 -3.02
N LEU A 101 -4.96 7.11 -2.41
CA LEU A 101 -4.36 6.90 -1.07
C LEU A 101 -5.46 6.70 -0.02
N ASP A 102 -6.45 7.60 0.04
CA ASP A 102 -7.60 7.47 0.96
C ASP A 102 -8.34 6.14 0.74
N SER A 103 -8.55 5.76 -0.52
CA SER A 103 -9.24 4.52 -0.86
C SER A 103 -8.46 3.28 -0.42
N ILE A 104 -7.15 3.28 -0.63
CA ILE A 104 -6.26 2.18 -0.28
C ILE A 104 -6.10 2.06 1.23
N GLU A 105 -5.96 3.17 1.94
CA GLU A 105 -5.94 3.21 3.40
C GLU A 105 -7.23 2.61 3.98
N ALA A 106 -8.40 3.02 3.45
CA ALA A 106 -9.68 2.46 3.86
C ALA A 106 -9.79 0.95 3.60
N ILE A 107 -9.15 0.44 2.53
CA ILE A 107 -9.07 -1.00 2.26
C ILE A 107 -8.16 -1.70 3.27
N GLY A 108 -7.00 -1.10 3.59
CA GLY A 108 -6.12 -1.55 4.67
C GLY A 108 -6.86 -1.69 5.98
N GLY A 109 -7.63 -0.67 6.38
CA GLY A 109 -8.46 -0.72 7.59
C GLY A 109 -9.49 -1.86 7.60
N LYS A 110 -10.18 -2.08 6.47
CA LYS A 110 -11.12 -3.21 6.36
C LYS A 110 -10.43 -4.56 6.51
N HIS A 111 -9.26 -4.72 5.91
CA HIS A 111 -8.46 -5.95 6.06
C HIS A 111 -7.95 -6.10 7.49
N GLY A 112 -7.56 -5.01 8.15
CA GLY A 112 -7.16 -5.01 9.56
C GLY A 112 -8.28 -5.49 10.47
N HIS A 113 -9.50 -5.00 10.27
CA HIS A 113 -10.68 -5.50 11.01
C HIS A 113 -10.94 -6.99 10.79
N ALA A 114 -10.79 -7.46 9.56
CA ALA A 114 -10.98 -8.87 9.26
C ALA A 114 -9.89 -9.76 9.89
N LEU A 115 -8.63 -9.29 9.90
CA LEU A 115 -7.51 -9.97 10.57
C LEU A 115 -7.75 -10.06 12.09
N LEU A 116 -8.29 -9.01 12.73
CA LEU A 116 -8.71 -9.09 14.14
C LEU A 116 -9.84 -10.09 14.36
N ALA A 117 -10.82 -10.12 13.46
CA ALA A 117 -12.01 -10.96 13.62
C ALA A 117 -11.75 -12.45 13.33
N HIS A 118 -10.83 -12.76 12.41
CA HIS A 118 -10.68 -14.11 11.86
C HIS A 118 -9.23 -14.63 11.86
N GLY A 119 -8.27 -13.85 12.35
CA GLY A 119 -6.85 -14.22 12.37
C GLY A 119 -6.31 -14.55 10.97
N ALA A 120 -5.43 -15.55 10.87
CA ALA A 120 -4.79 -15.95 9.62
C ALA A 120 -5.76 -16.33 8.49
N ALA A 121 -7.00 -16.74 8.80
CA ALA A 121 -8.01 -17.06 7.79
C ALA A 121 -8.43 -15.82 6.97
N ALA A 122 -8.31 -14.61 7.52
CA ALA A 122 -8.59 -13.37 6.80
C ALA A 122 -7.47 -12.91 5.87
N SER A 123 -6.27 -13.53 5.93
CA SER A 123 -5.20 -13.19 4.99
C SER A 123 -5.64 -13.40 3.53
N HIS A 124 -6.55 -14.34 3.27
CA HIS A 124 -7.08 -14.70 1.94
C HIS A 124 -8.17 -13.75 1.38
N LEU A 125 -8.41 -12.61 2.00
CA LEU A 125 -9.39 -11.65 1.49
C LEU A 125 -9.01 -11.10 0.11
N LYS A 126 -10.04 -10.81 -0.69
CA LYS A 126 -9.88 -10.33 -2.07
C LYS A 126 -9.09 -9.01 -2.09
N PRO A 127 -8.05 -8.88 -2.93
CA PRO A 127 -7.31 -7.64 -3.08
C PRO A 127 -8.16 -6.48 -3.60
N PHE A 128 -7.67 -5.26 -3.40
CA PHE A 128 -8.25 -3.95 -3.73
C PHE A 128 -9.39 -3.98 -4.77
N LEU A 129 -10.65 -4.14 -4.36
CA LEU A 129 -11.80 -3.91 -5.26
C LEU A 129 -12.23 -2.45 -5.11
N ASN A 130 -11.51 -1.55 -5.77
CA ASN A 130 -12.00 -0.18 -5.94
C ASN A 130 -13.14 -0.20 -6.97
N ARG A 131 -14.37 -0.02 -6.51
CA ARG A 131 -15.57 0.05 -7.36
C ARG A 131 -15.60 1.32 -8.23
N ASN A 132 -14.74 2.30 -7.94
CA ASN A 132 -14.70 3.59 -8.63
C ASN A 132 -13.88 3.56 -9.94
N THR A 133 -13.17 2.47 -10.25
CA THR A 133 -12.50 2.32 -11.56
C THR A 133 -13.48 2.08 -12.72
N SER A 134 -14.76 1.83 -12.43
CA SER A 134 -15.79 1.63 -13.47
C SER A 134 -16.45 2.93 -13.96
N VAL A 135 -16.13 4.09 -13.40
CA VAL A 135 -16.67 5.41 -13.84
C VAL A 135 -15.57 6.35 -14.36
N ALA A 136 -14.30 5.96 -14.28
CA ALA A 136 -13.24 6.68 -14.97
C ALA A 136 -13.28 6.31 -16.47
N GLY A 137 -13.93 7.17 -17.26
CA GLY A 137 -13.58 7.34 -18.67
C GLY A 137 -12.07 7.60 -18.83
N PRO A 138 -11.53 7.53 -20.06
CA PRO A 138 -10.11 7.35 -20.33
C PRO A 138 -9.29 8.53 -19.80
N ALA A 139 -8.81 8.39 -18.57
CA ALA A 139 -7.72 9.13 -17.98
C ALA A 139 -6.83 8.11 -17.27
N GLU A 140 -6.44 7.08 -18.04
CA GLU A 140 -5.16 6.40 -17.87
C GLU A 140 -4.04 7.46 -17.86
N PRO A 141 -2.90 7.19 -17.20
CA PRO A 141 -1.76 8.08 -17.27
C PRO A 141 -1.37 8.24 -18.74
N ALA A 142 -1.59 9.44 -19.28
CA ALA A 142 -1.06 9.82 -20.58
C ALA A 142 0.45 9.62 -20.50
N ALA A 143 0.95 8.64 -21.25
CA ALA A 143 2.36 8.54 -21.56
C ALA A 143 2.80 9.92 -22.03
N ILE A 144 3.63 10.59 -21.22
CA ILE A 144 4.35 11.76 -21.67
C ILE A 144 5.35 11.20 -22.68
N GLU A 145 4.92 11.10 -23.94
CA GLU A 145 5.81 10.87 -25.06
C GLU A 145 6.80 12.03 -25.06
N SER A 146 8.04 11.75 -24.65
CA SER A 146 9.19 12.57 -24.95
C SER A 146 9.33 12.65 -26.47
N ARG A 147 8.59 13.57 -27.09
CA ARG A 147 8.76 13.90 -28.50
C ARG A 147 10.06 14.68 -28.60
N ALA A 148 11.12 13.95 -28.95
CA ALA A 148 12.35 14.50 -29.45
C ALA A 148 12.02 15.58 -30.49
N VAL A 149 12.51 16.80 -30.24
CA VAL A 149 12.52 17.87 -31.21
C VAL A 149 13.59 17.50 -32.23
N GLU A 150 13.17 16.90 -33.34
CA GLU A 150 13.92 16.96 -34.58
C GLU A 150 13.17 17.81 -35.59
N GLU A 151 13.97 18.55 -36.37
CA GLU A 151 13.65 19.14 -37.66
C GLU A 151 12.80 20.44 -37.64
N ILE A 152 13.15 21.60 -38.27
CA ILE A 152 14.05 21.96 -39.38
C ILE A 152 14.35 23.47 -39.27
N LEU A 153 15.60 23.92 -39.47
CA LEU A 153 15.87 25.28 -39.95
C LEU A 153 16.82 25.22 -41.16
N THR A 154 16.23 25.07 -42.34
CA THR A 154 16.85 25.43 -43.63
C THR A 154 16.14 26.65 -44.17
N ARG A 155 16.87 27.77 -44.21
CA ARG A 155 16.87 28.78 -45.28
C ARG A 155 17.98 29.79 -45.02
#